data_AF-A0A3B3CZV9-F1
#
_entry.id   AF-A0A3B3CZV9-F1
#
_cell.length_a   1.000
_cell.length_b   1.000
_cell.length_c   1.000
_cell.angle_alpha   90.00
_cell.angle_beta   90.00
_cell.angle_gamma   90.00
#
_symmetry.space_group_name_H-M   'P 1'
#
loop_
_entity.id
_entity.type
_entity.pdbx_description
1 polymer ?
#
loop_
_entity_poly.entity_id
_entity_poly.type
_entity_poly.pdbx_seq_one_letter_code
_entity_poly.pdbx_strand_id
1 'polypeptide(L)'
;MVRKYVRGLTPQRKAQLQLKLVTSTIFKGNKDSYPQSVPRPFLDTRISDQEINPKVLQTIRNERIKYSVPVIKYDRNGFKPRPRQLILTQTAAYLIEESKVKQRLPYTSLKGISVSNLTDGIIVLHTSSEDPKQKGDLVIQCDHLYEFLTKLCVIANKQNAVRIVQGSIKIEIQAGKESAVNFSTGQEPMVYKAKNGHLTVVSGV
;
A
#
# COMPACT_ATOMS: atom_id res chain seq x y z
N MET A 1 -20.33 26.52 20.06
CA MET A 1 -20.52 25.43 19.09
C MET A 1 -19.38 24.39 19.07
N VAL A 2 -18.11 24.78 18.94
CA VAL A 2 -16.96 23.84 18.86
C VAL A 2 -16.88 22.85 20.04
N ARG A 3 -17.02 23.33 21.28
CA ARG A 3 -16.93 22.48 22.49
C ARG A 3 -18.00 21.39 22.57
N LYS A 4 -19.23 21.69 22.10
CA LYS A 4 -20.35 20.73 22.06
C LYS A 4 -20.10 19.64 21.01
N TYR A 5 -19.56 20.02 19.84
CA TYR A 5 -19.17 19.08 18.79
C TYR A 5 -18.06 18.13 19.24
N VAL A 6 -16.97 18.67 19.80
CA VAL A 6 -15.82 17.86 20.24
C VAL A 6 -16.20 16.87 21.35
N ARG A 7 -17.03 17.29 22.31
CA ARG A 7 -17.50 16.42 23.40
C ARG A 7 -18.54 15.39 22.97
N GLY A 8 -19.27 15.64 21.88
CA GLY A 8 -20.30 14.73 21.36
C GLY A 8 -19.75 13.63 20.44
N LEU A 9 -18.47 13.65 20.09
CA LEU A 9 -17.87 12.64 19.22
C LEU A 9 -17.55 11.36 19.99
N THR A 10 -18.03 10.23 19.46
CA THR A 10 -17.60 8.91 19.95
C THR A 10 -16.11 8.69 19.67
N PRO A 11 -15.40 7.87 20.49
CA PRO A 11 -14.00 7.53 20.23
C PRO A 11 -13.76 6.96 18.83
N GLN A 12 -14.67 6.10 18.34
CA GLN A 12 -14.62 5.51 17.01
C GLN A 12 -14.71 6.58 15.91
N ARG A 13 -15.66 7.51 16.04
CA ARG A 13 -15.82 8.60 15.07
C ARG A 13 -14.62 9.54 15.08
N LYS A 14 -14.06 9.83 16.26
CA LYS A 14 -12.84 10.63 16.39
C LYS A 14 -11.65 9.97 15.72
N ALA A 15 -11.42 8.67 15.95
CA ALA A 15 -10.35 7.91 15.30
C ALA A 15 -10.52 7.89 13.76
N GLN A 16 -11.74 7.68 13.28
CA GLN A 16 -12.07 7.73 11.85
C GLN A 16 -11.73 9.09 11.22
N LEU A 17 -12.09 10.19 11.88
CA LEU A 17 -11.78 11.54 11.41
C LEU A 17 -10.27 11.83 11.43
N GLN A 18 -9.55 11.34 12.44
CA GLN A 18 -8.09 11.47 12.51
C GLN A 18 -7.40 10.75 11.35
N LEU A 19 -7.82 9.51 11.03
CA LEU A 19 -7.31 8.79 9.87
C LEU A 19 -7.61 9.57 8.58
N LYS A 20 -8.84 10.03 8.39
CA LYS A 20 -9.23 10.82 7.22
C LYS A 20 -8.46 12.14 7.08
N LEU A 21 -8.09 12.78 8.20
CA LEU A 21 -7.24 13.96 8.20
C LEU A 21 -5.82 13.64 7.73
N VAL A 22 -5.23 12.53 8.18
CA VAL A 22 -3.93 12.07 7.68
C VAL A 22 -4.02 11.78 6.18
N THR A 23 -5.07 11.09 5.73
CA THR A 23 -5.29 10.81 4.30
C THR A 23 -5.41 12.11 3.49
N SER A 24 -6.19 13.09 3.96
CA SER A 24 -6.37 14.35 3.24
C SER A 24 -5.08 15.15 3.15
N THR A 25 -4.27 15.15 4.22
CA THR A 25 -2.97 15.83 4.25
C THR A 25 -2.02 15.29 3.18
N ILE A 26 -2.07 13.99 2.91
CA ILE A 26 -1.19 13.35 1.92
C ILE A 26 -1.74 13.53 0.49
N PHE A 27 -3.02 13.24 0.27
CA PHE A 27 -3.56 13.00 -1.09
C PHE A 27 -4.43 14.13 -1.66
N LYS A 28 -5.00 15.00 -0.82
CA LYS A 28 -5.95 16.02 -1.30
C LYS A 28 -5.28 16.98 -2.27
N GLY A 29 -5.81 17.04 -3.50
CA GLY A 29 -5.28 17.87 -4.59
C GLY A 29 -4.06 17.30 -5.30
N ASN A 30 -3.52 16.17 -4.84
CA ASN A 30 -2.31 15.56 -5.40
C ASN A 30 -2.58 14.25 -6.17
N LYS A 31 -3.67 13.54 -5.87
CA LYS A 31 -4.08 12.31 -6.57
C LYS A 31 -5.54 12.38 -7.02
N ASP A 32 -5.79 12.13 -8.29
CA ASP A 32 -7.07 12.37 -8.96
C ASP A 32 -8.21 11.53 -8.41
N SER A 33 -7.93 10.32 -7.93
CA SER A 33 -8.94 9.43 -7.33
C SER A 33 -9.25 9.71 -5.85
N TYR A 34 -8.64 10.74 -5.25
CA TYR A 34 -8.84 11.02 -3.82
C TYR A 34 -10.26 11.46 -3.48
N PRO A 35 -10.93 12.36 -4.23
CA PRO A 35 -12.30 12.81 -3.90
C PRO A 35 -13.30 11.67 -3.73
N GLN A 36 -13.22 10.63 -4.57
CA GLN A 36 -14.10 9.45 -4.54
C GLN A 36 -13.88 8.59 -3.29
N SER A 37 -12.72 8.73 -2.62
CA SER A 37 -12.40 8.02 -1.39
C SER A 37 -12.98 8.67 -0.12
N VAL A 38 -13.29 9.97 -0.16
CA VAL A 38 -13.75 10.75 1.00
C VAL A 38 -15.00 10.16 1.65
N PRO A 39 -16.10 9.84 0.93
CA PRO A 39 -17.32 9.33 1.55
C PRO A 39 -17.19 7.90 2.07
N ARG A 40 -16.18 7.13 1.63
CA ARG A 40 -16.00 5.73 2.01
C ARG A 40 -15.35 5.63 3.39
N PRO A 41 -16.01 5.09 4.42
CA PRO A 41 -15.40 4.91 5.74
C PRO A 41 -14.25 3.90 5.68
N PHE A 42 -13.32 4.02 6.63
CA PHE A 42 -12.27 3.03 6.81
C PHE A 42 -12.78 1.94 7.74
N LEU A 43 -12.50 0.68 7.40
CA LEU A 43 -12.84 -0.47 8.24
C LEU A 43 -11.68 -0.81 9.17
N ASP A 44 -11.92 -1.61 10.22
CA ASP A 44 -10.85 -2.08 11.12
C ASP A 44 -9.89 -3.03 10.39
N THR A 45 -10.40 -3.94 9.58
CA THR A 45 -9.65 -4.81 8.68
C THR A 45 -10.49 -5.18 7.44
N ARG A 46 -9.83 -5.50 6.33
CA ARG A 46 -10.48 -6.00 5.10
C ARG A 46 -10.43 -7.53 4.97
N ILE A 47 -9.60 -8.17 5.80
CA ILE A 47 -9.53 -9.63 5.95
C ILE A 47 -9.58 -9.91 7.45
N SER A 48 -10.56 -10.68 7.89
CA SER A 48 -10.68 -11.06 9.29
C SER A 48 -9.65 -12.13 9.66
N ASP A 49 -9.31 -12.24 10.95
CA ASP A 49 -8.37 -13.26 11.42
C ASP A 49 -8.84 -14.69 11.13
N GLN A 50 -10.15 -14.91 11.00
CA GLN A 50 -10.75 -16.21 10.63
C GLN A 50 -10.43 -16.61 9.18
N GLU A 51 -10.20 -15.64 8.30
CA GLU A 51 -9.85 -15.85 6.89
C GLU A 51 -8.33 -15.99 6.68
N ILE A 52 -7.53 -15.72 7.71
CA ILE A 52 -6.07 -15.87 7.66
C ILE A 52 -5.71 -17.31 8.01
N ASN A 53 -4.84 -17.93 7.21
CA ASN A 53 -4.43 -19.30 7.44
C ASN A 53 -3.80 -19.48 8.85
N PRO A 54 -4.21 -20.49 9.64
CA PRO A 54 -3.71 -20.68 11.00
C PRO A 54 -2.19 -20.81 11.11
N LYS A 55 -1.51 -21.37 10.10
CA LYS A 55 -0.03 -21.47 10.08
C LYS A 55 0.62 -20.09 10.00
N VAL A 56 -0.01 -19.16 9.29
CA VAL A 56 0.45 -17.76 9.20
C VAL A 56 0.25 -17.08 10.54
N LEU A 57 -0.93 -17.23 11.16
CA LEU A 57 -1.20 -16.69 12.51
C LEU A 57 -0.19 -17.19 13.53
N GLN A 58 0.15 -18.49 13.49
CA GLN A 58 1.20 -19.05 14.35
C GLN A 58 2.58 -18.43 14.08
N THR A 59 2.92 -18.18 12.81
CA THR A 59 4.20 -17.60 12.41
C THR A 59 4.35 -16.16 12.91
N ILE A 60 3.28 -15.36 12.84
CA ILE A 60 3.29 -13.94 13.26
C ILE A 60 2.73 -13.73 14.67
N ARG A 61 2.49 -14.79 15.46
CA ARG A 61 1.81 -14.73 16.77
C ARG A 61 2.43 -13.74 17.77
N ASN A 62 3.74 -13.50 17.65
CA ASN A 62 4.46 -12.59 18.52
C ASN A 62 4.27 -11.12 18.12
N GLU A 63 3.65 -10.86 16.98
CA GLU A 63 3.35 -9.53 16.48
C GLU A 63 1.83 -9.31 16.43
N ARG A 64 1.36 -8.23 17.04
CA ARG A 64 -0.07 -7.90 17.02
C ARG A 64 -0.49 -7.42 15.63
N ILE A 65 -1.40 -8.14 14.99
CA ILE A 65 -2.04 -7.73 13.74
C ILE A 65 -2.85 -6.44 13.98
N LYS A 66 -2.73 -5.49 13.05
CA LYS A 66 -3.40 -4.19 13.08
C LYS A 66 -4.37 -4.00 11.94
N TYR A 67 -4.07 -4.58 10.77
CA TYR A 67 -4.86 -4.42 9.56
C TYR A 67 -4.45 -5.46 8.52
N SER A 68 -5.41 -6.05 7.83
CA SER A 68 -5.15 -6.99 6.74
C SER A 68 -5.98 -6.62 5.51
N VAL A 69 -5.41 -6.75 4.31
CA VAL A 69 -6.04 -6.34 3.06
C VAL A 69 -5.63 -7.23 1.87
N PRO A 70 -6.55 -7.56 0.95
CA PRO A 70 -6.18 -8.24 -0.28
C PRO A 70 -5.43 -7.28 -1.21
N VAL A 71 -4.38 -7.78 -1.85
CA VAL A 71 -3.59 -7.03 -2.82
C VAL A 71 -3.21 -7.93 -4.00
N ILE A 72 -2.91 -7.30 -5.13
CA ILE A 72 -2.26 -7.97 -6.25
C ILE A 72 -0.80 -7.56 -6.23
N LYS A 73 0.11 -8.52 -6.05
CA LYS A 73 1.55 -8.27 -6.13
C LYS A 73 2.04 -8.52 -7.54
N TYR A 74 2.81 -7.60 -8.10
CA TYR A 74 3.50 -7.80 -9.36
C TYR A 74 4.88 -8.40 -9.10
N ASP A 75 5.19 -9.51 -9.77
CA ASP A 75 6.52 -10.10 -9.62
C ASP A 75 7.64 -9.30 -10.28
N ARG A 76 8.85 -9.58 -9.81
CA ARG A 76 10.05 -8.80 -10.11
C ARG A 76 10.66 -9.09 -11.48
N ASN A 77 10.39 -10.28 -12.03
CA ASN A 77 11.02 -10.74 -13.27
C ASN A 77 10.11 -10.56 -14.50
N GLY A 78 8.78 -10.56 -14.29
CA GLY A 78 7.81 -10.49 -15.37
C GLY A 78 6.62 -9.58 -15.11
N PHE A 79 6.54 -8.95 -13.94
CA PHE A 79 5.34 -8.24 -13.47
C PHE A 79 4.07 -9.07 -13.65
N LYS A 80 4.14 -10.39 -13.41
CA LYS A 80 2.93 -11.20 -13.41
C LYS A 80 2.12 -10.87 -12.16
N PRO A 81 0.80 -10.61 -12.28
CA PRO A 81 -0.05 -10.32 -11.14
C PRO A 81 -0.24 -11.58 -10.30
N ARG A 82 -0.10 -11.45 -8.99
CA ARG A 82 -0.26 -12.54 -8.02
C ARG A 82 -1.13 -12.08 -6.85
N PRO A 83 -2.33 -12.66 -6.67
CA PRO A 83 -3.14 -12.40 -5.49
C PRO A 83 -2.36 -12.75 -4.20
N ARG A 84 -2.42 -11.85 -3.22
CA ARG A 84 -1.78 -11.97 -1.92
C ARG A 84 -2.65 -11.35 -0.85
N GLN A 85 -2.52 -11.83 0.38
CA GLN A 85 -2.97 -11.07 1.55
C GLN A 85 -1.78 -10.24 2.05
N LEU A 86 -2.02 -8.97 2.36
CA LEU A 86 -1.04 -8.11 3.01
C LEU A 86 -1.50 -7.82 4.43
N ILE A 87 -0.66 -8.16 5.41
CA ILE A 87 -0.94 -8.02 6.84
C ILE A 87 0.01 -6.99 7.42
N LEU A 88 -0.53 -5.97 8.07
CA LEU A 88 0.20 -4.98 8.85
C LEU A 88 0.19 -5.39 10.32
N THR A 89 1.37 -5.50 10.91
CA THR A 89 1.55 -5.67 12.35
C THR A 89 2.09 -4.38 12.97
N GLN A 90 2.48 -4.40 14.24
CA GLN A 90 3.11 -3.23 14.87
C GLN A 90 4.51 -2.91 14.31
N THR A 91 5.20 -3.88 13.70
CA THR A 91 6.64 -3.78 13.37
C THR A 91 6.97 -4.05 11.90
N ALA A 92 6.09 -4.72 11.16
CA ALA A 92 6.35 -5.10 9.77
C ALA A 92 5.06 -5.27 8.96
N ALA A 93 5.20 -5.24 7.64
CA ALA A 93 4.20 -5.72 6.70
C ALA A 93 4.56 -7.13 6.21
N TYR A 94 3.57 -8.02 6.09
CA TYR A 94 3.74 -9.39 5.61
C TYR A 94 2.94 -9.62 4.35
N LEU A 95 3.60 -10.18 3.33
CA LEU A 95 2.95 -10.63 2.11
C LEU A 95 2.76 -12.15 2.18
N ILE A 96 1.51 -12.59 2.12
CA ILE A 96 1.10 -13.97 2.34
C ILE A 96 0.59 -14.60 1.05
N GLU A 97 1.02 -15.82 0.77
CA GLU A 97 0.41 -16.73 -0.20
C GLU A 97 -0.12 -17.94 0.54
N GLU A 98 -1.44 -18.10 0.60
CA GLU A 98 -2.10 -19.22 1.28
C GLU A 98 -1.59 -19.40 2.71
N SER A 99 -0.77 -20.41 2.97
CA SER A 99 -0.18 -20.74 4.28
C SER A 99 1.26 -20.24 4.48
N LYS A 100 1.83 -19.53 3.49
CA LYS A 100 3.26 -19.17 3.45
C LYS A 100 3.47 -17.66 3.51
N VAL A 101 4.32 -17.23 4.43
CA VAL A 101 4.89 -15.88 4.42
C VAL A 101 5.90 -15.79 3.26
N LYS A 102 5.58 -14.98 2.24
CA LYS A 102 6.47 -14.79 1.08
C LYS A 102 7.48 -13.67 1.28
N GLN A 103 7.11 -12.64 2.01
CA GLN A 103 7.99 -11.52 2.31
C GLN A 103 7.56 -10.89 3.62
N ARG A 104 8.52 -10.67 4.51
CA ARG A 104 8.40 -9.77 5.66
C ARG A 104 9.11 -8.47 5.30
N LEU A 105 8.45 -7.35 5.49
CA LEU A 105 8.97 -6.01 5.26
C LEU A 105 8.94 -5.23 6.59
N PRO A 106 10.05 -5.24 7.35
CA PRO A 106 10.19 -4.39 8.52
C PRO A 106 9.99 -2.91 8.18
N TYR A 107 9.34 -2.15 9.07
CA TYR A 107 9.15 -0.71 8.82
C TYR A 107 10.45 0.10 8.87
N THR A 108 11.47 -0.43 9.55
CA THR A 108 12.82 0.13 9.55
C THR A 108 13.48 0.09 8.18
N SER A 109 13.18 -0.93 7.35
CA SER A 109 13.70 -1.04 5.99
C SER A 109 12.81 -0.37 4.94
N LEU A 110 11.63 0.14 5.30
CA LEU A 110 10.77 0.91 4.39
C LEU A 110 11.30 2.34 4.24
N LYS A 111 12.02 2.62 3.15
CA LYS A 111 12.63 3.92 2.85
C LYS A 111 11.60 4.96 2.40
N GLY A 112 10.63 4.53 1.59
CA GLY A 112 9.67 5.43 0.97
C GLY A 112 8.47 4.70 0.39
N ILE A 113 7.46 5.47 0.04
CA ILE A 113 6.23 4.97 -0.58
C ILE A 113 5.96 5.87 -1.78
N SER A 114 5.76 5.30 -2.96
CA SER A 114 5.41 6.06 -4.16
C SER A 114 4.11 5.58 -4.77
N VAL A 115 3.28 6.52 -5.20
CA VAL A 115 2.06 6.29 -6.00
C VAL A 115 2.02 7.29 -7.15
N SER A 116 1.22 7.01 -8.17
CA SER A 116 0.92 8.00 -9.22
C SER A 116 -0.05 9.07 -8.73
N ASN A 117 -0.12 10.19 -9.45
CA ASN A 117 -1.19 11.18 -9.30
C ASN A 117 -2.51 10.79 -9.99
N LEU A 118 -2.55 9.68 -10.74
CA LEU A 118 -3.72 9.27 -11.54
C LEU A 118 -4.73 8.46 -10.73
N THR A 119 -5.70 7.84 -11.40
CA THR A 119 -6.81 7.09 -10.77
C THR A 119 -6.48 5.64 -10.44
N ASP A 120 -5.31 5.12 -10.84
CA ASP A 120 -4.90 3.75 -10.53
C ASP A 120 -4.68 3.46 -9.02
N GLY A 121 -4.63 2.16 -8.71
CA GLY A 121 -4.40 1.62 -7.37
C GLY A 121 -2.99 1.09 -7.13
N ILE A 122 -1.99 1.48 -7.92
CA ILE A 122 -0.61 0.97 -7.82
C ILE A 122 0.16 1.71 -6.72
N ILE A 123 0.91 0.92 -5.95
CA ILE A 123 1.73 1.36 -4.83
C ILE A 123 3.10 0.70 -4.96
N VAL A 124 4.13 1.51 -4.84
CA VAL A 124 5.52 1.06 -4.72
C VAL A 124 6.00 1.32 -3.29
N LEU A 125 6.39 0.26 -2.59
CA LEU A 125 7.07 0.35 -1.30
C LEU A 125 8.57 0.22 -1.54
N HIS A 126 9.29 1.31 -1.32
CA HIS A 126 10.74 1.37 -1.52
C HIS A 126 11.47 0.78 -0.32
N THR A 127 12.34 -0.20 -0.57
CA THR A 127 13.00 -0.94 0.51
C THR A 127 14.50 -0.66 0.56
N SER A 128 15.08 -0.65 1.75
CA SER A 128 16.53 -0.72 1.94
C SER A 128 16.96 -2.17 1.86
N SER A 129 17.93 -2.48 0.99
CA SER A 129 18.61 -3.76 1.01
C SER A 129 20.11 -3.53 1.10
N GLU A 130 20.71 -3.87 2.23
CA GLU A 130 22.18 -3.90 2.38
C GLU A 130 22.76 -5.23 1.89
N ASP A 131 21.92 -6.28 1.82
CA ASP A 131 22.27 -7.58 1.27
C ASP A 131 21.82 -7.66 -0.20
N PRO A 132 22.74 -7.91 -1.15
CA PRO A 132 22.39 -8.10 -2.56
C PRO A 132 21.43 -9.26 -2.83
N LYS A 133 21.34 -10.24 -1.92
CA LYS A 133 20.43 -11.39 -2.01
C LYS A 133 19.01 -11.05 -1.54
N GLN A 134 18.83 -9.91 -0.89
CA GLN A 134 17.53 -9.51 -0.38
C GLN A 134 16.67 -8.82 -1.44
N LYS A 135 15.37 -8.84 -1.13
CA LYS A 135 14.29 -8.45 -2.02
C LYS A 135 14.25 -6.91 -2.11
N GLY A 136 14.36 -6.36 -3.32
CA GLY A 136 14.18 -4.93 -3.57
C GLY A 136 12.72 -4.47 -3.39
N ASP A 137 12.39 -3.37 -4.04
CA ASP A 137 11.09 -2.70 -3.96
C ASP A 137 9.92 -3.66 -4.21
N LEU A 138 8.80 -3.35 -3.55
CA LEU A 138 7.57 -4.11 -3.66
C LEU A 138 6.53 -3.30 -4.43
N VAL A 139 6.09 -3.83 -5.57
CA VAL A 139 5.02 -3.25 -6.40
C VAL A 139 3.73 -4.04 -6.16
N ILE A 140 2.69 -3.35 -5.69
CA ILE A 140 1.36 -3.92 -5.43
C ILE A 140 0.26 -3.03 -6.00
N GLN A 141 -0.88 -3.62 -6.33
CA GLN A 141 -2.15 -2.94 -6.53
C GLN A 141 -3.08 -3.22 -5.35
N CYS A 142 -3.78 -2.19 -4.89
CA CYS A 142 -4.75 -2.29 -3.81
C CYS A 142 -5.98 -1.41 -4.07
N ASP A 143 -7.16 -2.02 -4.09
CA ASP A 143 -8.43 -1.30 -4.29
C ASP A 143 -8.78 -0.39 -3.09
N HIS A 144 -8.18 -0.68 -1.93
CA HIS A 144 -8.33 0.08 -0.70
C HIS A 144 -7.10 0.99 -0.45
N LEU A 145 -6.46 1.50 -1.50
CA LEU A 145 -5.20 2.26 -1.46
C LEU A 145 -5.15 3.31 -0.34
N TYR A 146 -6.15 4.19 -0.26
CA TYR A 146 -6.17 5.28 0.72
C TYR A 146 -6.24 4.78 2.16
N GLU A 147 -7.08 3.77 2.41
CA GLU A 147 -7.21 3.15 3.73
C GLU A 147 -5.90 2.46 4.12
N PHE A 148 -5.38 1.62 3.22
CA PHE A 148 -4.16 0.88 3.42
C PHE A 148 -2.96 1.80 3.68
N LEU A 149 -2.71 2.78 2.82
CA LEU A 149 -1.57 3.69 2.96
C LEU A 149 -1.67 4.56 4.20
N THR A 150 -2.86 5.06 4.54
CA THR A 150 -3.05 5.84 5.76
C THR A 150 -2.71 5.01 6.99
N LYS A 151 -3.22 3.77 7.07
CA LYS A 151 -2.94 2.87 8.18
C LYS A 151 -1.46 2.49 8.25
N LEU A 152 -0.85 2.15 7.12
CA LEU A 152 0.58 1.89 7.05
C LEU A 152 1.38 3.10 7.56
N CYS A 153 1.06 4.31 7.10
CA CYS A 153 1.78 5.51 7.52
C CYS A 153 1.63 5.79 9.02
N VAL A 154 0.44 5.60 9.59
CA VAL A 154 0.20 5.78 11.03
C VAL A 154 0.95 4.73 11.85
N ILE A 155 0.92 3.47 11.44
CA ILE A 155 1.58 2.37 12.16
C ILE A 155 3.11 2.48 12.07
N ALA A 156 3.63 2.78 10.88
CA ALA A 156 5.07 2.81 10.60
C ALA A 156 5.70 4.19 10.85
N ASN A 157 4.91 5.21 11.15
CA ASN A 157 5.33 6.62 11.23
C ASN A 157 6.04 7.10 9.94
N LYS A 158 5.38 6.89 8.79
CA LYS A 158 5.93 7.12 7.43
C LYS A 158 5.11 8.11 6.59
N GLN A 159 4.32 8.98 7.20
CA GLN A 159 3.49 9.98 6.50
C GLN A 159 4.33 10.85 5.56
N ASN A 160 5.48 11.33 6.04
CA ASN A 160 6.40 12.19 5.28
C ASN A 160 7.22 11.43 4.22
N ALA A 161 7.09 10.10 4.15
CA ALA A 161 7.80 9.26 3.20
C ALA A 161 6.95 8.92 1.96
N VAL A 162 5.70 9.39 1.90
CA VAL A 162 4.81 9.20 0.75
C VAL A 162 5.12 10.24 -0.32
N ARG A 163 5.34 9.79 -1.55
CA ARG A 163 5.51 10.62 -2.75
C ARG A 163 4.42 10.30 -3.76
N ILE A 164 3.80 11.34 -4.28
CA ILE A 164 2.84 11.23 -5.37
C ILE A 164 3.55 11.79 -6.61
N VAL A 165 3.68 10.97 -7.64
CA VAL A 165 4.51 11.30 -8.81
C VAL A 165 3.70 11.32 -10.09
N GLN A 166 4.18 12.07 -11.07
CA GLN A 166 3.68 12.11 -12.43
C GLN A 166 4.62 11.32 -13.36
N GLY A 167 4.06 10.59 -14.32
CA GLY A 167 4.83 9.92 -15.37
C GLY A 167 5.41 8.56 -14.97
N SER A 168 6.46 8.50 -14.13
CA SER A 168 7.05 7.20 -13.77
C SER A 168 7.64 7.14 -12.36
N ILE A 169 7.69 5.92 -11.81
CA ILE A 169 8.39 5.57 -10.56
C ILE A 169 9.54 4.64 -10.92
N LYS A 170 10.78 5.03 -10.58
CA LYS A 170 11.93 4.11 -10.63
C LYS A 170 11.84 3.12 -9.47
N ILE A 171 12.15 1.85 -9.74
CA ILE A 171 12.12 0.77 -8.75
C ILE A 171 13.40 -0.04 -8.79
N GLU A 172 13.83 -0.50 -7.62
CA GLU A 172 14.91 -1.46 -7.50
C GLU A 172 14.35 -2.89 -7.40
N ILE A 173 14.66 -3.75 -8.37
CA ILE A 173 14.18 -5.14 -8.38
C ILE A 173 15.02 -5.99 -7.42
N GLN A 174 16.34 -5.84 -7.50
CA GLN A 174 17.33 -6.38 -6.58
C GLN A 174 18.53 -5.41 -6.61
N ALA A 175 19.48 -5.57 -5.69
CA ALA A 175 20.70 -4.76 -5.69
C ALA A 175 21.31 -4.65 -7.10
N GLY A 176 21.39 -3.42 -7.61
CA GLY A 176 21.98 -3.10 -8.91
C GLY A 176 21.11 -3.42 -10.14
N LYS A 177 19.88 -3.91 -9.98
CA LYS A 177 18.93 -4.13 -11.07
C LYS A 177 17.71 -3.24 -10.92
N GLU A 178 17.65 -2.20 -11.74
CA GLU A 178 16.55 -1.24 -11.75
C GLU A 178 15.50 -1.55 -12.82
N SER A 179 14.31 -1.00 -12.63
CA SER A 179 13.23 -0.92 -13.61
C SER A 179 12.37 0.29 -13.31
N ALA A 180 11.22 0.43 -13.99
CA ALA A 180 10.27 1.48 -13.69
C ALA A 180 8.83 1.00 -13.83
N VAL A 181 7.95 1.75 -13.16
CA VAL A 181 6.50 1.73 -13.37
C VAL A 181 6.13 3.02 -14.09
N ASN A 182 5.61 2.91 -15.31
CA ASN A 182 5.19 4.03 -16.14
C ASN A 182 3.67 4.20 -16.06
N PHE A 183 3.21 5.44 -15.93
CA PHE A 183 1.82 5.81 -15.77
C PHE A 183 1.37 6.68 -16.93
N SER A 184 0.21 6.36 -17.50
CA SER A 184 -0.46 7.16 -18.52
C SER A 184 -1.97 7.09 -18.34
N THR A 185 -2.70 7.94 -19.06
CA THR A 185 -4.15 7.85 -19.17
C THR A 185 -4.55 7.16 -20.48
N GLY A 186 -5.74 6.57 -20.52
CA GLY A 186 -6.28 5.92 -21.72
C GLY A 186 -7.77 5.57 -21.55
N GLN A 187 -8.39 5.08 -22.61
CA GLN A 187 -9.82 4.72 -22.59
C GLN A 187 -10.11 3.53 -21.67
N GLU A 188 -9.25 2.52 -21.69
CA GLU A 188 -9.39 1.31 -20.88
C GLU A 188 -8.26 1.21 -19.85
N PRO A 189 -8.59 1.00 -18.56
CA PRO A 189 -7.58 0.80 -17.53
C PRO A 189 -6.90 -0.56 -17.71
N MET A 190 -5.57 -0.57 -17.75
CA MET A 190 -4.79 -1.80 -17.95
C MET A 190 -3.44 -1.74 -17.24
N VAL A 191 -2.94 -2.90 -16.81
CA VAL A 191 -1.60 -3.05 -16.24
C VAL A 191 -0.88 -4.20 -16.93
N TYR A 192 0.24 -3.91 -17.57
CA TYR A 192 0.98 -4.90 -18.37
C TYR A 192 2.49 -4.61 -18.41
N LYS A 193 3.29 -5.63 -18.72
CA LYS A 193 4.72 -5.45 -18.97
C LYS A 193 4.95 -5.01 -20.41
N ALA A 194 5.56 -3.84 -20.60
CA ALA A 194 5.91 -3.33 -21.92
C ALA A 194 7.17 -4.02 -22.50
N LYS A 195 7.40 -3.86 -23.81
CA LYS A 195 8.55 -4.45 -24.51
C LYS A 195 9.90 -3.98 -23.98
N ASN A 196 9.97 -2.76 -23.43
CA ASN A 196 11.15 -2.22 -22.75
C ASN A 196 11.40 -2.84 -21.36
N GLY A 197 10.55 -3.78 -20.93
CA GLY A 197 10.68 -4.49 -19.66
C GLY A 197 10.08 -3.76 -18.46
N HIS A 198 9.51 -2.56 -18.63
CA HIS A 198 8.88 -1.80 -17.55
C HIS A 198 7.44 -2.27 -17.31
N LEU A 199 6.91 -1.96 -16.13
CA LEU A 199 5.47 -2.09 -15.86
C LEU A 199 4.78 -0.84 -16.38
N THR A 200 3.79 -0.99 -17.25
CA THR A 200 2.95 0.11 -17.73
C THR A 200 1.58 0.02 -17.10
N VAL A 201 1.09 1.16 -16.60
CA VAL A 201 -0.19 1.34 -15.92
C VAL A 201 -0.95 2.43 -16.66
N VAL A 202 -2.05 2.04 -17.30
CA VAL A 202 -2.98 2.97 -17.95
C VAL A 202 -4.15 3.18 -17.00
N SER A 203 -4.37 4.43 -16.59
CA SER A 203 -5.53 4.85 -15.82
C SER A 203 -6.66 5.24 -16.77
N GLY A 204 -7.91 4.91 -16.40
CA GLY A 204 -9.08 5.39 -17.12
C GLY A 204 -9.21 6.90 -17.02
N VAL A 205 -9.56 7.55 -18.13
CA VAL A 205 -9.93 8.97 -18.21
C VAL A 205 -11.31 9.19 -17.60
#